data_AF-A0A1H8BKJ9-F1
#
_entry.id   AF-A0A1H8BKJ9-F1
#
_cell.length_a   1.000
_cell.length_b   1.000
_cell.length_c   1.000
_cell.angle_alpha   90.00
_cell.angle_beta   90.00
_cell.angle_gamma   90.00
#
_symmetry.space_group_name_H-M   'P 1'
#
loop_
_entity.id
_entity.type
_entity.pdbx_description
1 polymer ?
#
loop_
_entity_poly.entity_id
_entity_poly.type
_entity_poly.pdbx_seq_one_letter_code
_entity_poly.pdbx_strand_id
1 'polypeptide(L)'
;MNDNHLRALYGLKYNPFLSSLPPEALWVLPGADIFEHRIQALVTQGGFALITGEPGQGKSKTLQWIAQRLRLMPDLVVGVMERPQSKMADFYRELGELFGVGLTPLNRYGGFKALRTKWKNHCQSTLARPVLLIDEAQEVSSACLTELRLLQSATFDSESLLFTIL
;
A
#
# COMPACT_ATOMS: atom_id res chain seq x y z
N MET A 1 -5.55 -36.00 -1.31
CA MET A 1 -4.69 -35.97 -2.52
C MET A 1 -3.37 -35.34 -2.15
N ASN A 2 -2.24 -36.01 -2.39
CA ASN A 2 -0.91 -35.46 -2.08
C ASN A 2 -0.60 -34.30 -3.05
N ASP A 3 -0.02 -33.22 -2.52
CA ASP A 3 0.35 -32.00 -3.27
C ASP A 3 1.19 -32.32 -4.52
N ASN A 4 2.17 -33.23 -4.37
CA ASN A 4 3.03 -33.65 -5.47
C ASN A 4 2.26 -34.34 -6.62
N HIS A 5 1.16 -35.04 -6.31
CA HIS A 5 0.35 -35.70 -7.33
C HIS A 5 -0.45 -34.67 -8.13
N LEU A 6 -1.04 -33.68 -7.46
CA LEU A 6 -1.74 -32.56 -8.10
C LEU A 6 -0.81 -31.76 -9.03
N ARG A 7 0.38 -31.42 -8.55
CA ARG A 7 1.35 -30.63 -9.31
C ARG A 7 1.85 -31.37 -10.55
N ALA A 8 2.15 -32.66 -10.42
CA ALA A 8 2.59 -33.49 -11.55
C ALA A 8 1.47 -33.69 -12.59
N LEU A 9 0.24 -33.93 -12.15
CA LEU A 9 -0.90 -34.20 -13.04
C LEU A 9 -1.26 -32.98 -13.91
N TYR A 10 -1.20 -31.77 -13.34
CA TYR A 10 -1.58 -30.52 -14.02
C TYR A 10 -0.38 -29.69 -14.50
N GLY A 11 0.85 -30.19 -14.37
CA GLY A 11 2.06 -29.45 -14.77
C GLY A 11 2.30 -28.16 -13.97
N LEU A 12 1.82 -28.08 -12.74
CA LEU A 12 1.88 -26.86 -11.93
C LEU A 12 3.22 -26.74 -11.21
N LYS A 13 3.92 -25.62 -11.44
CA LYS A 13 5.18 -25.31 -10.76
C LYS A 13 4.98 -25.12 -9.24
N TYR A 14 3.87 -24.51 -8.84
CA TYR A 14 3.52 -24.24 -7.45
C TYR A 14 2.12 -24.80 -7.13
N ASN A 15 1.84 -25.04 -5.84
CA ASN A 15 0.50 -25.40 -5.41
C ASN A 15 -0.40 -24.15 -5.44
N PRO A 16 -1.47 -24.13 -6.26
CA PRO A 16 -2.33 -22.96 -6.44
C PRO A 16 -3.24 -22.65 -5.24
N PHE A 17 -3.36 -23.58 -4.29
CA PHE A 17 -4.21 -23.43 -3.10
C PHE A 17 -3.48 -22.86 -1.89
N LEU A 18 -2.15 -22.65 -1.99
CA LEU A 18 -1.38 -22.04 -0.92
C LEU A 18 -1.49 -20.51 -1.01
N SER A 19 -1.64 -19.88 0.15
CA SER A 19 -1.64 -18.42 0.26
C SER A 19 -0.28 -17.79 -0.08
N SER A 20 0.81 -18.52 0.16
CA SER A 20 2.21 -18.10 0.00
C SER A 20 2.77 -18.35 -1.41
N LEU A 21 1.95 -18.15 -2.45
CA LEU A 21 2.42 -18.16 -3.82
C LEU A 21 3.43 -17.03 -4.06
N PRO A 22 4.52 -17.29 -4.79
CA PRO A 22 5.47 -16.24 -5.13
C PRO A 22 4.84 -15.24 -6.11
N PRO A 23 5.24 -13.96 -6.09
CA PRO A 23 4.62 -12.90 -6.91
C PRO A 23 4.55 -13.21 -8.40
N GLU A 24 5.59 -13.84 -8.96
CA GLU A 24 5.67 -14.23 -10.36
C GLU A 24 4.69 -15.36 -10.75
N ALA A 25 4.14 -16.06 -9.76
CA ALA A 25 3.15 -17.12 -9.96
C ALA A 25 1.72 -16.66 -9.67
N LEU A 26 1.53 -15.40 -9.27
CA LEU A 26 0.19 -14.84 -9.08
C LEU A 26 -0.49 -14.69 -10.44
N TRP A 27 -1.70 -15.23 -10.54
CA TRP A 27 -2.54 -15.01 -11.70
C TRP A 27 -3.07 -13.56 -11.67
N VAL A 28 -2.83 -12.83 -12.76
CA VAL A 28 -3.23 -11.43 -12.89
C VAL A 28 -4.65 -11.38 -13.45
N LEU A 29 -5.56 -10.72 -12.73
CA LEU A 29 -6.93 -10.53 -13.20
C LEU A 29 -6.94 -9.71 -14.50
N PRO A 30 -7.81 -10.05 -15.47
CA PRO A 30 -8.01 -9.21 -16.65
C PRO A 30 -8.32 -7.75 -16.27
N GLY A 31 -7.56 -6.80 -16.81
CA GLY A 31 -7.70 -5.37 -16.52
C GLY A 31 -6.92 -4.87 -15.30
N ALA A 32 -6.35 -5.76 -14.48
CA ALA A 32 -5.46 -5.35 -13.39
C ALA A 32 -4.16 -4.71 -13.91
N ASP A 33 -3.70 -5.13 -15.09
CA ASP A 33 -2.60 -4.53 -15.84
C ASP A 33 -2.88 -3.08 -16.25
N ILE A 34 -4.08 -2.81 -16.77
CA ILE A 34 -4.51 -1.45 -17.12
C ILE A 34 -4.56 -0.57 -15.87
N PHE A 35 -5.09 -1.11 -14.77
CA PHE A 35 -5.12 -0.40 -13.50
C PHE A 35 -3.71 -0.12 -12.97
N GLU A 36 -2.81 -1.11 -13.01
CA GLU A 36 -1.43 -0.96 -12.57
C GLU A 36 -0.69 0.12 -13.37
N HIS A 37 -0.85 0.16 -14.69
CA HIS A 37 -0.30 1.24 -15.52
C HIS A 37 -0.83 2.63 -15.12
N ARG A 38 -2.12 2.74 -14.75
CA ARG A 38 -2.66 4.01 -14.24
C ARG A 38 -2.06 4.38 -12.88
N ILE A 39 -1.87 3.40 -12.00
CA ILE A 39 -1.20 3.63 -10.71
C ILE A 39 0.22 4.14 -10.93
N GLN A 40 1.00 3.48 -11.78
CA GLN A 40 2.36 3.91 -12.11
C GLN A 40 2.40 5.34 -12.67
N ALA A 41 1.42 5.74 -13.49
CA ALA A 41 1.33 7.09 -14.03
C ALA A 41 0.97 8.15 -12.97
N LEU A 42 0.15 7.78 -11.97
CA LEU A 42 -0.38 8.70 -10.96
C LEU A 42 0.46 8.76 -9.67
N VAL A 43 1.29 7.74 -9.41
CA VAL A 43 2.05 7.65 -8.15
C VAL A 43 2.93 8.86 -7.87
N THR A 44 3.41 9.52 -8.93
CA THR A 44 4.23 10.75 -8.85
C THR A 44 3.43 11.98 -8.44
N GLN A 45 2.13 11.99 -8.70
CA GLN A 45 1.21 13.07 -8.36
C GLN A 45 0.66 12.94 -6.93
N GLY A 46 0.73 11.73 -6.35
CA GLY A 46 0.02 11.39 -5.12
C GLY A 46 -1.49 11.23 -5.36
N GLY A 47 -2.25 10.89 -4.32
CA GLY A 47 -3.68 10.61 -4.50
C GLY A 47 -4.17 9.37 -3.78
N PHE A 48 -5.39 8.98 -4.14
CA PHE A 48 -6.04 7.76 -3.69
C PHE A 48 -6.39 6.89 -4.88
N ALA A 49 -6.18 5.59 -4.72
CA ALA A 49 -6.75 4.57 -5.57
C ALA A 49 -7.52 3.58 -4.71
N LEU A 50 -8.57 2.99 -5.28
CA LEU A 50 -9.44 2.06 -4.58
C LEU A 50 -9.66 0.81 -5.44
N ILE A 51 -9.38 -0.36 -4.86
CA ILE A 51 -9.68 -1.67 -5.43
C ILE A 51 -10.96 -2.19 -4.76
N THR A 52 -12.04 -2.27 -5.52
CA THR A 52 -13.33 -2.78 -5.01
C THR A 52 -13.66 -4.15 -5.59
N GLY A 53 -14.55 -4.85 -4.91
CA GLY A 53 -15.05 -6.17 -5.32
C GLY A 53 -15.49 -7.01 -4.13
N GLU A 54 -16.26 -8.05 -4.40
CA GLU A 54 -16.72 -8.98 -3.37
C GLU A 54 -15.57 -9.77 -2.72
N PRO A 55 -15.77 -10.34 -1.52
CA PRO A 55 -14.82 -11.28 -0.93
C PRO A 55 -14.49 -12.43 -1.89
N GLY A 56 -13.20 -12.80 -1.98
CA GLY A 56 -12.75 -13.87 -2.87
C GLY A 56 -12.48 -13.46 -4.32
N GLN A 57 -12.72 -12.21 -4.73
CA GLN A 57 -12.45 -11.71 -6.09
C GLN A 57 -10.98 -11.34 -6.37
N GLY A 58 -10.04 -11.79 -5.53
CA GLY A 58 -8.61 -11.57 -5.76
C GLY A 58 -8.06 -10.18 -5.42
N LYS A 59 -8.82 -9.31 -4.73
CA LYS A 59 -8.39 -7.95 -4.34
C LYS A 59 -7.01 -7.92 -3.66
N SER A 60 -6.83 -8.69 -2.59
CA SER A 60 -5.57 -8.76 -1.85
C SER A 60 -4.42 -9.30 -2.70
N LYS A 61 -4.69 -10.21 -3.65
CA LYS A 61 -3.67 -10.72 -4.58
C LYS A 61 -3.30 -9.70 -5.65
N THR A 62 -4.27 -8.94 -6.15
CA THR A 62 -4.03 -7.80 -7.04
C THR A 62 -3.22 -6.72 -6.32
N LEU A 63 -3.57 -6.38 -5.07
CA LEU A 63 -2.83 -5.42 -4.26
C LEU A 63 -1.40 -5.89 -3.99
N GLN A 64 -1.22 -7.18 -3.63
CA GLN A 64 0.09 -7.81 -3.48
C GLN A 64 0.91 -7.72 -4.77
N TRP A 65 0.30 -8.03 -5.92
CA TRP A 65 0.95 -7.96 -7.22
C TRP A 65 1.39 -6.53 -7.58
N ILE A 66 0.52 -5.54 -7.38
CA ILE A 66 0.83 -4.11 -7.60
C ILE A 66 1.96 -3.66 -6.66
N ALA A 67 1.90 -4.02 -5.37
CA ALA A 67 2.93 -3.65 -4.40
C ALA A 67 4.33 -4.10 -4.83
N GLN A 68 4.44 -5.31 -5.38
CA GLN A 68 5.71 -5.85 -5.86
C GLN A 68 6.23 -5.07 -7.07
N ARG A 69 5.36 -4.66 -7.99
CA ARG A 69 5.75 -3.86 -9.15
C ARG A 69 6.17 -2.44 -8.76
N LEU A 70 5.45 -1.81 -7.84
CA LEU A 70 5.81 -0.49 -7.32
C LEU A 70 7.16 -0.52 -6.59
N ARG A 71 7.50 -1.61 -5.88
CA ARG A 71 8.82 -1.77 -5.24
C ARG A 71 9.98 -1.86 -6.22
N LEU A 72 9.73 -2.22 -7.47
CA LEU A 72 10.76 -2.25 -8.52
C LEU A 72 11.00 -0.87 -9.13
N MET A 73 10.09 0.09 -8.92
CA MET A 73 10.26 1.44 -9.41
C MET A 73 11.27 2.19 -8.54
N PRO A 74 12.23 2.92 -9.16
CA PRO A 74 13.11 3.79 -8.41
C PRO A 74 12.29 4.90 -7.75
N ASP A 75 12.84 5.46 -6.67
CA ASP A 75 12.27 6.62 -5.99
C ASP A 75 10.88 6.38 -5.39
N LEU A 76 10.43 5.13 -5.21
CA LEU A 76 9.22 4.82 -4.43
C LEU A 76 9.58 4.22 -3.07
N VAL A 77 8.94 4.74 -2.02
CA VAL A 77 9.00 4.15 -0.67
C VAL A 77 7.65 3.48 -0.40
N VAL A 78 7.58 2.17 -0.61
CA VAL A 78 6.34 1.40 -0.53
C VAL A 78 6.15 0.81 0.87
N GLY A 79 5.17 1.32 1.61
CA GLY A 79 4.70 0.78 2.89
C GLY A 79 3.40 0.00 2.72
N VAL A 80 3.28 -1.15 3.38
CA VAL A 80 2.04 -1.94 3.43
C VAL A 80 1.57 -1.97 4.88
N MET A 81 0.35 -1.52 5.12
CA MET A 81 -0.27 -1.54 6.45
C MET A 81 -0.67 -2.98 6.81
N GLU A 82 -0.21 -3.45 7.96
CA GLU A 82 -0.50 -4.78 8.50
C GLU A 82 -1.71 -4.76 9.43
N ARG A 83 -2.03 -3.61 10.04
CA ARG A 83 -3.16 -3.49 10.98
C ARG A 83 -4.13 -2.37 10.60
N PRO A 84 -5.01 -2.58 9.60
CA PRO A 84 -6.04 -1.62 9.19
C PRO A 84 -6.97 -1.17 10.34
N GLN A 85 -7.32 -2.08 11.24
CA GLN A 85 -8.17 -1.88 12.41
C GLN A 85 -7.49 -1.12 13.57
N SER A 86 -6.28 -0.60 13.36
CA SER A 86 -5.52 0.12 14.37
C SER A 86 -6.23 1.38 14.85
N LYS A 87 -6.12 1.64 16.16
CA LYS A 87 -6.49 2.94 16.73
C LYS A 87 -5.46 3.99 16.29
N MET A 88 -5.85 5.26 16.36
CA MET A 88 -5.03 6.40 15.92
C MET A 88 -3.56 6.37 16.42
N ALA A 89 -3.32 5.97 17.67
CA ALA A 89 -1.97 5.91 18.21
C ALA A 89 -1.10 4.82 17.54
N ASP A 90 -1.66 3.63 17.31
CA ASP A 90 -0.98 2.53 16.63
C ASP A 90 -0.85 2.80 15.13
N PHE A 91 -1.86 3.44 14.52
CA PHE A 91 -1.82 3.91 13.14
C PHE A 91 -0.61 4.83 12.90
N TYR A 92 -0.41 5.83 13.76
CA TYR A 92 0.77 6.70 13.69
C TYR A 92 2.07 5.95 13.89
N ARG A 93 2.13 5.04 14.86
CA ARG A 93 3.33 4.23 15.13
C ARG A 93 3.72 3.40 13.91
N GLU A 94 2.73 2.75 13.29
CA GLU A 94 2.92 1.92 12.09
C GLU A 94 3.34 2.76 10.88
N LEU A 95 2.73 3.92 10.63
CA LEU A 95 3.21 4.85 9.60
C LEU A 95 4.65 5.31 9.86
N GLY A 96 5.00 5.55 11.13
CA GLY A 96 6.36 5.86 11.53
C GLY A 96 7.33 4.73 11.18
N GLU A 97 6.99 3.49 11.51
CA GLU A 97 7.78 2.31 11.18
C GLU A 97 7.92 2.14 9.64
N LEU A 98 6.82 2.20 8.89
CA LEU A 98 6.78 2.03 7.43
C LEU A 98 7.61 3.08 6.68
N PHE A 99 7.61 4.33 7.16
CA PHE A 99 8.32 5.43 6.51
C PHE A 99 9.60 5.86 7.25
N GLY A 100 10.07 5.07 8.23
CA GLY A 100 11.31 5.31 8.98
C GLY A 100 11.34 6.62 9.77
N VAL A 101 10.22 7.00 10.40
CA VAL A 101 10.12 8.12 11.33
C VAL A 101 9.94 7.58 12.74
N GLY A 102 10.88 7.89 13.64
CA GLY A 102 10.76 7.54 15.06
C GLY A 102 9.64 8.34 15.72
N LEU A 103 8.46 7.73 15.88
CA LEU A 103 7.29 8.38 16.45
C LEU A 103 6.97 7.87 17.85
N THR A 104 6.66 8.80 18.75
CA THR A 104 6.17 8.50 20.10
C THR A 104 4.65 8.62 20.15
N PRO A 105 3.91 7.62 20.69
CA PRO A 105 2.44 7.63 20.73
C PRO A 105 1.80 8.82 21.46
N LEU A 106 2.55 9.43 22.38
CA LEU A 106 2.09 10.52 23.24
C LEU A 106 2.00 11.88 22.52
N ASN A 107 2.73 12.07 21.41
CA ASN A 107 2.79 13.34 20.70
C ASN A 107 2.25 13.23 19.27
N ARG A 108 0.92 13.19 19.14
CA ARG A 108 0.23 13.03 17.84
C ARG A 108 0.55 14.17 16.87
N TYR A 109 0.47 15.41 17.32
CA TYR A 109 0.79 16.57 16.49
C TYR A 109 2.26 16.57 16.05
N GLY A 110 3.16 16.17 16.95
CA GLY A 110 4.57 15.94 16.61
C GLY A 110 4.74 14.86 15.54
N GLY A 111 4.00 13.76 15.64
CA GLY A 111 4.04 12.69 14.65
C GLY A 111 3.49 13.10 13.28
N PHE A 112 2.36 13.79 13.26
CA PHE A 112 1.80 14.41 12.05
C PHE A 112 2.83 15.32 11.37
N LYS A 113 3.44 16.24 12.13
CA LYS A 113 4.43 17.18 11.59
C LYS A 113 5.69 16.46 11.11
N ALA A 114 6.16 15.46 11.84
CA ALA A 114 7.36 14.71 11.49
C ALA A 114 7.19 13.90 10.19
N LEU A 115 6.07 13.18 10.05
CA LEU A 115 5.74 12.44 8.82
C LEU A 115 5.67 13.38 7.61
N ARG A 116 4.88 14.46 7.72
CA ARG A 116 4.74 15.42 6.61
C ARG A 116 6.05 16.11 6.25
N THR A 117 6.86 16.45 7.25
CA THR A 117 8.18 17.06 7.00
C THR A 117 9.07 16.07 6.25
N LYS A 118 9.11 14.80 6.66
CA LYS A 118 9.91 13.78 5.97
C LYS A 118 9.44 13.56 4.54
N TRP A 119 8.14 13.37 4.32
CA TRP A 119 7.61 13.16 2.97
C TRP A 119 7.77 14.37 2.07
N LYS A 120 7.57 15.58 2.59
CA LYS A 120 7.83 16.82 1.84
C LYS A 120 9.30 16.92 1.44
N ASN A 121 10.21 16.64 2.36
CA ASN A 121 11.64 16.61 2.04
C ASN A 121 11.95 15.57 0.96
N HIS A 122 11.44 14.34 1.08
CA HIS A 122 11.62 13.29 0.06
C HIS A 122 11.11 13.71 -1.32
N CYS A 123 9.91 14.30 -1.38
CA CYS A 123 9.31 14.78 -2.62
C CYS A 123 10.14 15.89 -3.28
N GLN A 124 10.80 16.73 -2.48
CA GLN A 124 11.55 17.90 -2.96
C GLN A 124 13.03 17.60 -3.24
N SER A 125 13.68 16.74 -2.44
CA SER A 125 15.15 16.57 -2.48
C SER A 125 15.60 15.29 -3.19
N THR A 126 14.88 14.18 -3.03
CA THR A 126 15.28 12.87 -3.56
C THR A 126 14.34 12.35 -4.64
N LEU A 127 13.33 13.13 -5.03
CA LEU A 127 12.18 12.71 -5.85
C LEU A 127 11.44 11.49 -5.29
N ALA A 128 11.75 11.06 -4.07
CA ALA A 128 11.22 9.85 -3.51
C ALA A 128 9.78 10.06 -3.06
N ARG A 129 8.86 9.23 -3.54
CA ARG A 129 7.43 9.33 -3.26
C ARG A 129 6.98 8.19 -2.35
N PRO A 130 6.39 8.49 -1.18
CA PRO A 130 5.85 7.46 -0.33
C PRO A 130 4.55 6.92 -0.94
N VAL A 131 4.40 5.60 -0.88
CA VAL A 131 3.20 4.87 -1.27
C VAL A 131 2.74 4.05 -0.08
N LEU A 132 1.47 4.16 0.29
CA LEU A 132 0.86 3.35 1.33
C LEU A 132 -0.18 2.43 0.70
N LEU A 133 -0.07 1.13 0.96
CA LEU A 133 -1.09 0.16 0.61
C LEU A 133 -1.78 -0.32 1.87
N ILE A 134 -3.11 -0.38 1.84
CA ILE A 134 -3.92 -0.86 2.94
C ILE A 134 -4.82 -1.96 2.39
N ASP A 135 -4.54 -3.20 2.76
CA ASP A 135 -5.46 -4.31 2.51
C ASP A 135 -6.62 -4.24 3.51
N GLU A 136 -7.78 -4.78 3.15
CA GLU A 136 -8.99 -4.73 3.99
C GLU A 136 -9.33 -3.30 4.48
N ALA A 137 -9.23 -2.30 3.59
CA ALA A 137 -9.39 -0.88 3.91
C ALA A 137 -10.73 -0.53 4.56
N GLN A 138 -11.76 -1.36 4.39
CA GLN A 138 -13.05 -1.20 5.08
C GLN A 138 -12.96 -1.36 6.61
N GLU A 139 -11.92 -2.02 7.12
CA GLU A 139 -11.65 -2.17 8.55
C GLU A 139 -10.97 -0.93 9.15
N VAL A 140 -10.52 0.02 8.32
CA VAL A 140 -9.92 1.27 8.77
C VAL A 140 -10.99 2.20 9.32
N SER A 141 -10.77 2.68 10.55
CA SER A 141 -11.68 3.65 11.15
C SER A 141 -11.77 4.95 10.34
N SER A 142 -12.96 5.55 10.31
CA SER A 142 -13.20 6.85 9.64
C SER A 142 -12.28 7.97 10.16
N ALA A 143 -11.91 7.92 11.44
CA ALA A 143 -10.94 8.83 12.04
C ALA A 143 -9.55 8.68 11.40
N CYS A 144 -9.06 7.45 11.23
CA CYS A 144 -7.77 7.19 10.56
C CYS A 144 -7.79 7.59 9.09
N LEU A 145 -8.90 7.33 8.36
CA LEU A 145 -9.04 7.78 6.96
C LEU A 145 -9.05 9.31 6.84
N THR A 146 -9.70 10.00 7.78
CA THR A 146 -9.67 11.47 7.86
C THR A 146 -8.25 11.98 8.10
N GLU A 147 -7.53 11.35 9.04
CA GLU A 147 -6.15 11.70 9.33
C GLU A 147 -5.23 11.47 8.14
N LEU A 148 -5.40 10.36 7.44
CA LEU A 148 -4.66 10.03 6.23
C LEU A 148 -4.90 11.06 5.13
N ARG A 149 -6.13 11.53 4.94
CA ARG A 149 -6.45 12.65 4.04
C ARG A 149 -5.68 13.92 4.41
N LEU A 150 -5.60 14.26 5.70
CA LEU A 150 -4.87 15.44 6.19
C LEU A 150 -3.34 15.30 6.06
N LEU A 151 -2.82 14.09 6.31
CA LEU A 151 -1.40 13.77 6.16
C LEU A 151 -0.95 13.87 4.71
N GLN A 152 -1.79 13.42 3.79
CA GLN A 152 -1.52 13.41 2.36
C GLN A 152 -1.52 14.82 1.74
N SER A 153 -2.41 15.72 2.17
CA SER A 153 -2.52 17.05 1.56
C SER A 153 -1.42 18.02 2.02
N ALA A 154 -0.90 18.84 1.09
CA ALA A 154 -0.04 19.97 1.35
C ALA A 154 -0.42 21.19 0.48
N THR A 155 0.03 22.38 0.91
CA THR A 155 -0.12 23.63 0.16
C THR A 155 -1.56 23.88 -0.32
N PHE A 156 -2.51 23.91 0.63
CA PHE A 156 -3.96 24.07 0.35
C PHE A 156 -4.49 23.08 -0.70
N ASP A 157 -4.23 21.78 -0.50
CA ASP A 157 -4.64 20.69 -1.41
C ASP A 157 -4.03 20.75 -2.83
N SER A 158 -3.05 21.63 -3.07
CA SER A 158 -2.38 21.74 -4.38
C SER A 158 -1.26 20.70 -4.57
N GLU A 159 -0.74 20.15 -3.47
CA GLU A 159 0.32 19.14 -3.48
C GLU A 159 -0.11 17.91 -2.68
N SER A 160 0.18 16.73 -3.22
CA SER A 160 -0.03 15.46 -2.51
C SER A 160 1.32 14.84 -2.13
N LEU A 161 1.46 14.57 -0.83
CA LEU A 161 2.68 14.02 -0.24
C LEU A 161 2.70 12.49 -0.23
N LEU A 162 1.55 11.85 -0.40
CA LEU A 162 1.36 10.40 -0.25
C LEU A 162 0.43 9.87 -1.35
N PHE A 163 0.79 8.73 -1.93
CA PHE A 163 -0.13 7.95 -2.76
C PHE A 163 -0.67 6.76 -1.95
N THR A 164 -1.99 6.64 -1.81
CA THR A 164 -2.61 5.57 -1.01
C THR A 164 -3.44 4.65 -1.90
N ILE A 165 -3.24 3.35 -1.77
CA ILE A 165 -4.06 2.32 -2.44
C ILE A 165 -4.85 1.58 -1.36
N LEU A 166 -6.18 1.67 -1.48
CA LEU A 166 -7.18 1.04 -0.62
C LEU A 166 -7.84 -0.15 -1.30
#